data_AF-A0A1S9BRN8-F1
#
_entry.id   AF-A0A1S9BRN8-F1
#
_cell.length_a   1.000
_cell.length_b   1.000
_cell.length_c   1.000
_cell.angle_alpha   90.00
_cell.angle_beta   90.00
_cell.angle_gamma   90.00
#
_symmetry.space_group_name_H-M   'P 1'
#
loop_
_entity.id
_entity.type
_entity.pdbx_description
1 polymer ?
#
loop_
_entity_poly.entity_id
_entity_poly.type
_entity_poly.pdbx_seq_one_letter_code
_entity_poly.pdbx_strand_id
1 'polypeptide(L)' 'MNSETFIVNVKCRENSTWQGKVTWAQKSKTKYFRSALELMKMLDGAMDHADSPDDIFEDDMEKSQLG' A
#
# COMPACT_ATOMS: atom_id res chain seq x y z
N MET A 1 -6.57 23.77 1.46
CA MET A 1 -5.70 22.65 1.87
C MET A 1 -6.58 21.47 2.21
N ASN A 2 -6.71 20.53 1.29
CA ASN A 2 -7.33 19.22 1.47
C ASN A 2 -6.37 18.37 2.32
N SER A 3 -6.66 18.27 3.62
CA SER A 3 -5.91 17.39 4.52
C SER A 3 -6.52 16.00 4.44
N GLU A 4 -5.73 15.02 4.03
CA GLU A 4 -6.16 13.62 4.01
C GLU A 4 -5.74 12.91 5.29
N THR A 5 -6.58 12.02 5.80
CA THR A 5 -6.38 11.34 7.07
C THR A 5 -6.33 9.83 6.84
N PHE A 6 -5.22 9.24 7.25
CA PHE A 6 -4.98 7.81 7.18
C PHE A 6 -4.86 7.24 8.59
N ILE A 7 -5.63 6.19 8.88
CA ILE A 7 -5.60 5.47 10.14
C ILE A 7 -4.85 4.16 9.90
N VAL A 8 -3.67 4.02 10.50
CA VAL A 8 -2.81 2.83 10.35
C VAL A 8 -2.95 1.94 11.59
N ASN A 9 -3.40 0.71 11.40
CA ASN A 9 -3.49 -0.31 12.44
C ASN A 9 -2.44 -1.39 12.21
N VAL A 10 -1.37 -1.36 13.01
CA VAL A 10 -0.28 -2.35 12.96
C VAL A 10 -0.68 -3.57 13.78
N LYS A 11 -0.79 -4.73 13.13
CA LYS A 11 -1.18 -6.00 13.78
C LYS A 11 0.03 -6.81 14.22
N CYS A 12 1.04 -6.90 13.37
CA CYS A 12 2.24 -7.69 13.65
C CYS A 12 3.50 -6.86 13.35
N ARG A 13 4.54 -7.10 14.15
CA ARG A 13 5.87 -6.50 14.00
C ARG A 13 6.92 -7.60 14.11
N GLU A 14 6.83 -8.59 13.23
CA GLU A 14 7.81 -9.66 13.14
C GLU A 14 8.77 -9.39 11.98
N ASN A 15 10.04 -9.78 12.14
CA ASN A 15 11.10 -9.58 11.14
C ASN A 15 11.27 -8.11 10.67
N SER A 16 11.07 -7.15 11.57
CA SER A 16 11.16 -5.71 11.24
C SER A 16 10.16 -5.25 10.16
N THR A 17 9.14 -6.05 9.85
CA THR A 17 8.08 -5.68 8.91
C THR A 17 6.85 -5.25 9.68
N TRP A 18 6.35 -4.04 9.38
CA TRP A 18 5.03 -3.65 9.85
C TRP A 18 4.00 -4.31 8.94
N GLN A 19 3.10 -5.07 9.54
CA GLN A 19 1.99 -5.72 8.86
C GLN A 19 0.69 -5.29 9.51
N GLY A 20 -0.31 -4.98 8.71
CA GLY A 20 -1.51 -4.38 9.24
C GLY A 20 -2.51 -3.94 8.18
N LYS A 21 -3.31 -2.94 8.54
CA LYS A 21 -4.25 -2.31 7.63
C LYS A 21 -4.18 -0.80 7.74
N VAL A 22 -4.39 -0.12 6.63
CA VAL A 22 -4.53 1.33 6.54
C VAL A 22 -5.95 1.65 6.09
N THR A 23 -6.58 2.61 6.75
CA THR A 23 -7.91 3.11 6.43
C THR A 23 -7.83 4.58 6.08
N TRP A 24 -8.26 4.93 4.87
CA TRP A 24 -8.42 6.31 4.44
C TRP A 24 -9.79 6.82 4.92
N ALA A 25 -9.78 7.77 5.85
CA ALA A 25 -10.99 8.23 6.53
C ALA A 25 -11.98 8.90 5.55
N GLN A 26 -11.49 9.69 4.59
CA GLN A 26 -12.35 10.43 3.67
C GLN A 26 -13.05 9.53 2.64
N LYS A 27 -12.36 8.48 2.15
CA LYS A 27 -12.92 7.53 1.19
C LYS A 27 -13.51 6.27 1.85
N SER A 28 -13.46 6.18 3.18
CA SER A 28 -13.79 4.97 3.95
C SER A 28 -13.15 3.69 3.39
N LYS A 29 -11.98 3.81 2.75
CA LYS A 29 -11.31 2.73 2.04
C LYS A 29 -10.27 2.10 2.95
N THR A 30 -10.36 0.78 3.15
CA THR A 30 -9.39 0.03 3.96
C THR A 30 -8.60 -0.92 3.08
N LYS A 31 -7.27 -0.91 3.23
CA LYS A 31 -6.36 -1.85 2.57
C LYS A 31 -5.45 -2.52 3.60
N TYR A 32 -5.05 -3.76 3.32
CA TYR A 32 -4.06 -4.48 4.11
C TYR A 32 -2.68 -4.32 3.49
N PHE A 33 -1.66 -4.09 4.31
CA PHE A 33 -0.27 -4.02 3.88
C PHE A 33 0.54 -5.10 4.60
N ARG A 34 1.49 -5.72 3.89
CA ARG A 34 2.37 -6.78 4.40
C ARG A 34 3.79 -6.27 4.71
N SER A 35 4.09 -5.02 4.36
CA SER A 35 5.35 -4.36 4.72
C SER A 35 5.21 -2.85 4.82
N ALA A 36 6.21 -2.20 5.41
CA ALA A 36 6.29 -0.73 5.45
C ALA A 36 6.37 -0.12 4.03
N LEU A 37 7.01 -0.81 3.09
CA LEU A 37 7.12 -0.35 1.70
C LEU A 37 5.76 -0.39 0.98
N GLU A 38 4.98 -1.46 1.18
CA GLU A 38 3.61 -1.54 0.66
C GLU A 38 2.73 -0.41 1.22
N LEU A 39 2.85 -0.12 2.52
CA LEU A 39 2.14 1.01 3.13
C LEU A 39 2.51 2.33 2.44
N MET A 40 3.80 2.58 2.22
CA MET A 40 4.25 3.79 1.52
C MET A 40 3.71 3.87 0.10
N LYS A 41 3.76 2.77 -0.68
CA LYS A 41 3.17 2.71 -2.03
C LYS A 41 1.67 3.01 -2.02
N MET A 42 0.94 2.54 -1.00
CA MET A 42 -0.49 2.82 -0.86
C MET A 42 -0.80 4.28 -0.53
N LEU A 43 0.06 4.93 0.27
CA LEU A 43 -0.06 6.37 0.59
C LEU A 43 0.32 7.21 -0.63
N ASP A 44 1.39 6.84 -1.32
CA ASP A 44 1.87 7.51 -2.53
C ASP A 44 0.81 7.47 -3.64
N GLY A 45 0.26 6.29 -3.92
CA GLY A 45 -0.85 6.16 -4.87
C GLY A 45 -2.12 6.90 -4.45
N ALA A 46 -2.38 7.08 -3.14
CA ALA A 46 -3.51 7.87 -2.68
C ALA A 46 -3.30 9.38 -2.89
N MET A 47 -2.05 9.85 -2.85
CA MET A 47 -1.66 11.23 -3.11
C MET A 47 -1.61 11.55 -4.60
N ASP A 48 -1.18 10.59 -5.44
CA ASP A 48 -0.92 10.84 -6.86
C ASP A 48 -2.19 10.67 -7.72
N HIS A 49 -3.04 9.65 -7.48
CA HIS A 49 -4.26 9.46 -8.30
C HIS A 49 -5.40 8.70 -7.59
N ALA A 50 -6.61 9.24 -7.68
CA ALA A 50 -7.84 8.68 -7.10
C ALA A 50 -8.40 7.41 -7.79
N ASP A 51 -7.77 6.92 -8.87
CA ASP A 51 -8.11 5.75 -9.71
C ASP A 51 -6.73 5.22 -10.18
N SER A 52 -6.17 4.05 -9.87
CA SER A 52 -6.61 2.65 -9.92
C SER A 52 -5.66 1.84 -9.00
N PRO A 53 -6.15 0.97 -8.10
CA PRO A 53 -5.31 0.08 -7.27
C PRO A 53 -4.55 -1.01 -8.01
N ASP A 54 -4.82 -1.20 -9.29
CA ASP A 54 -4.48 -2.42 -10.03
C ASP A 54 -3.07 -2.41 -10.66
N ASP A 55 -2.39 -1.25 -10.71
CA ASP A 55 -1.06 -1.13 -11.35
C ASP A 55 0.14 -1.47 -10.43
N ILE A 56 -0.09 -1.97 -9.21
CA ILE A 56 1.00 -2.22 -8.23
C ILE A 56 1.60 -3.64 -8.37
N PHE A 57 1.07 -4.50 -9.24
CA PHE A 57 1.53 -5.89 -9.39
C PHE A 57 1.95 -6.25 -10.81
N GLU A 58 2.91 -5.52 -11.39
CA GLU A 58 3.60 -5.92 -12.62
C GLU A 58 5.10 -5.59 -12.58
N ASP A 59 5.80 -6.05 -11.55
CA ASP A 59 7.26 -6.12 -11.55
C ASP A 59 7.67 -7.29 -10.67
N ASP A 60 7.87 -8.48 -11.26
CA ASP A 60 8.84 -9.53 -10.83
C ASP A 60 8.69 -10.95 -11.46
N MET A 61 7.91 -11.19 -12.53
CA MET A 61 7.78 -12.57 -13.08
C MET A 61 8.00 -12.77 -14.58
N GLU A 62 8.81 -11.97 -15.29
CA GLU A 62 9.06 -12.27 -16.71
C GLU A 62 10.46 -11.96 -17.28
N LYS A 63 11.52 -11.99 -16.46
CA LYS A 63 12.90 -11.82 -16.98
C LYS A 63 13.91 -12.93 -16.72
N SER A 64 13.48 -14.11 -16.26
CA SER A 64 14.40 -15.23 -15.97
C SER A 64 14.24 -16.48 -16.84
N GLN A 65 13.55 -16.41 -17.99
CA GLN A 65 13.55 -17.54 -18.93
C GLN A 65 13.71 -17.09 -20.39
N LEU A 66 14.84 -16.43 -20.67
CA LEU A 66 15.45 -16.50 -22.00
C LEU A 66 16.88 -17.02 -21.82
N GLY A 67 17.01 -18.34 -21.95
CA GLY A 67 18.24 -19.12 -22.01
C GLY A 67 17.99 -20.32 -22.90
#